data_AF-A0A450WL11-F1
#
_entry.id   AF-A0A450WL11-F1
#
_cell.length_a   1.000
_cell.length_b   1.000
_cell.length_c   1.000
_cell.angle_alpha   90.00
_cell.angle_beta   90.00
_cell.angle_gamma   90.00
#
_symmetry.space_group_name_H-M   'P 1'
#
loop_
_entity.id
_entity.type
_entity.pdbx_description
1 polymer ?
#
loop_
_entity_poly.entity_id
_entity_poly.type
_entity_poly.pdbx_seq_one_letter_code
_entity_poly.pdbx_strand_id
1 'polypeptide(L)'
;MASVSEGNFSYNYQTHLKHLRLKGLQPNTIDAYARAIRRIGAYFDYRIDDLSEARLTDYFTAVLDSQSWRVVKHGLYGLEFYCRYLFVTQTGIPSFFLRNYRTELKIYHNKGGIGARRQCSF
;
A
#
# COMPACT_ATOMS: atom_id res chain seq x y z
N MET A 1 -2.45 25.69 6.81
CA MET A 1 -2.17 25.17 8.16
C MET A 1 -2.15 23.66 8.04
N ALA A 2 -0.99 23.02 8.21
CA ALA A 2 -0.92 21.56 8.17
C ALA A 2 -1.75 21.01 9.34
N SER A 3 -2.72 20.14 9.04
CA SER A 3 -3.54 19.50 10.05
C SER A 3 -2.66 18.59 10.92
N VAL A 4 -3.07 18.34 12.17
CA VAL A 4 -2.33 17.44 13.08
C VAL A 4 -2.10 16.05 12.44
N SER A 5 -3.02 15.59 11.59
CA SER A 5 -2.88 14.36 10.80
C SER A 5 -1.75 14.42 9.77
N GLU A 6 -1.55 15.53 9.08
CA GLU A 6 -0.45 15.71 8.11
C GLU A 6 0.92 15.71 8.80
N GLY A 7 1.02 16.32 9.99
CA GLY A 7 2.23 16.28 10.83
C GLY A 7 2.58 14.87 11.28
N ASN A 8 1.60 14.12 11.79
CA ASN A 8 1.76 12.73 12.19
C ASN A 8 2.13 11.84 11.01
N PHE A 9 1.47 12.00 9.86
CA PHE A 9 1.80 11.28 8.65
C PHE A 9 3.23 11.54 8.18
N SER A 10 3.69 12.79 8.21
CA SER A 10 5.06 13.16 7.80
C SER A 10 6.12 12.50 8.69
N TYR A 11 5.91 12.50 10.00
CA TYR A 11 6.79 11.80 10.95
C TYR A 11 6.81 10.29 10.67
N ASN A 12 5.62 9.69 10.53
CA ASN A 12 5.46 8.27 10.25
C ASN A 12 6.10 7.85 8.91
N TYR A 13 5.95 8.70 7.89
CA TYR A 13 6.56 8.53 6.59
C TYR A 13 8.09 8.55 6.65
N GLN A 14 8.69 9.47 7.42
CA GLN A 14 10.15 9.50 7.60
C GLN A 14 10.66 8.25 8.32
N THR A 15 9.94 7.78 9.33
CA THR A 15 10.27 6.54 10.05
C THR A 15 10.21 5.33 9.12
N HIS A 16 9.17 5.24 8.28
CA HIS A 16 9.05 4.21 7.26
C HIS A 16 10.26 4.21 6.28
N LEU A 17 10.69 5.37 5.79
CA LEU A 17 11.86 5.47 4.92
C LEU A 17 13.15 4.97 5.59
N LYS A 18 13.35 5.27 6.88
CA LYS A 18 14.49 4.76 7.66
C LYS A 18 14.44 3.24 7.74
N HIS A 19 13.27 2.65 8.02
CA HIS A 19 13.11 1.19 8.04
C HIS A 19 13.35 0.53 6.68
N LEU A 20 12.88 1.13 5.58
CA LEU A 20 13.15 0.62 4.23
C LEU A 20 14.65 0.61 3.91
N ARG A 21 15.38 1.65 4.33
CA ARG A 21 16.85 1.72 4.20
C ARG A 21 17.55 0.67 5.06
N LEU A 22 17.12 0.49 6.31
CA LEU A 22 17.66 -0.54 7.22
C LEU A 22 17.45 -1.96 6.71
N LYS A 23 16.37 -2.19 5.95
CA LYS A 23 16.11 -3.47 5.28
C LYS A 23 17.03 -3.75 4.08
N GLY A 24 17.85 -2.79 3.66
CA GLY A 24 18.77 -2.95 2.53
C GLY A 24 18.09 -2.98 1.16
N LEU A 25 16.92 -2.34 1.01
CA LEU A 25 16.23 -2.29 -0.27
C LEU A 25 16.97 -1.37 -1.26
N GLN A 26 16.87 -1.68 -2.56
CA GLN A 26 17.41 -0.82 -3.61
C GLN A 26 16.76 0.57 -3.57
N PRO A 27 17.51 1.65 -3.85
CA PRO A 27 16.99 3.03 -3.83
C PRO A 27 15.74 3.23 -4.69
N ASN A 28 15.71 2.62 -5.88
CA ASN A 28 14.55 2.70 -6.79
C ASN A 28 13.28 2.09 -6.17
N THR A 29 13.42 1.00 -5.43
CA THR A 29 12.31 0.34 -4.73
C THR A 29 11.83 1.20 -3.57
N ILE A 30 12.76 1.79 -2.83
CA ILE A 30 12.44 2.73 -1.73
C ILE A 30 11.64 3.90 -2.30
N ASP A 31 12.09 4.50 -3.40
CA ASP A 31 11.40 5.62 -4.04
C ASP A 31 10.00 5.24 -4.53
N ALA A 32 9.86 4.05 -5.12
CA ALA A 32 8.56 3.55 -5.58
C ALA A 32 7.58 3.35 -4.42
N TYR A 33 8.02 2.77 -3.31
CA TYR A 33 7.17 2.56 -2.12
C TYR A 33 6.83 3.87 -1.44
N ALA A 34 7.81 4.78 -1.34
CA ALA A 34 7.62 6.12 -0.80
C ALA A 34 6.56 6.91 -1.59
N ARG A 35 6.63 6.88 -2.92
CA ARG A 35 5.63 7.52 -3.80
C ARG A 35 4.25 6.88 -3.66
N ALA A 36 4.19 5.56 -3.53
CA ALA A 36 2.95 4.83 -3.28
C ALA A 36 2.27 5.31 -1.99
N ILE A 37 3.00 5.36 -0.87
CA ILE A 37 2.47 5.83 0.41
C ILE A 37 2.00 7.27 0.35
N ARG A 38 2.74 8.15 -0.35
CA ARG A 38 2.31 9.55 -0.55
C ARG A 38 1.00 9.65 -1.33
N ARG A 39 0.79 8.83 -2.37
CA ARG A 39 -0.47 8.79 -3.14
C ARG A 39 -1.64 8.30 -2.30
N ILE A 40 -1.42 7.24 -1.53
CA ILE A 40 -2.41 6.69 -0.61
C ILE A 40 -2.77 7.74 0.45
N GLY A 41 -1.75 8.35 1.08
CA GLY A 41 -1.95 9.43 2.04
C GLY A 41 -2.75 10.60 1.46
N ALA A 42 -2.37 11.10 0.28
CA ALA A 42 -3.10 12.18 -0.38
C ALA A 42 -4.56 11.82 -0.70
N TYR A 43 -4.85 10.57 -1.06
CA TYR A 43 -6.22 10.10 -1.31
C TYR A 43 -7.08 10.06 -0.03
N PHE A 44 -6.46 9.72 1.10
CA PHE A 44 -7.13 9.62 2.40
C PHE A 44 -6.91 10.85 3.31
N ASP A 45 -6.53 12.00 2.74
CA ASP A 45 -6.26 13.23 3.49
C ASP A 45 -5.26 13.04 4.67
N TYR A 46 -4.24 12.22 4.41
CA TYR A 46 -3.18 11.83 5.34
C TYR A 46 -3.68 11.15 6.64
N ARG A 47 -4.95 10.73 6.68
CA ARG A 47 -5.57 9.98 7.78
C ARG A 47 -5.48 8.48 7.51
N ILE A 48 -4.27 7.95 7.64
CA ILE A 48 -3.97 6.52 7.42
C ILE A 48 -4.23 5.70 8.69
N ASP A 49 -4.53 6.38 9.81
CA ASP A 49 -4.71 5.81 11.15
C ASP A 49 -5.98 4.93 11.29
N ASP A 50 -7.01 5.18 10.48
CA ASP A 50 -8.33 4.52 10.55
C ASP A 50 -8.76 4.03 9.16
N LEU A 51 -7.90 3.21 8.54
CA LEU A 51 -8.20 2.59 7.25
C LEU A 51 -8.98 1.30 7.43
N SER A 52 -10.20 1.30 6.94
CA SER A 52 -10.99 0.08 6.77
C SER A 52 -10.56 -0.68 5.51
N GLU A 53 -10.65 -2.01 5.57
CA GLU A 53 -10.45 -2.91 4.45
C GLU A 53 -11.27 -2.50 3.21
N ALA A 54 -12.56 -2.17 3.39
CA ALA A 54 -13.42 -1.74 2.28
C ALA A 54 -12.88 -0.51 1.55
N ARG A 55 -12.39 0.50 2.29
CA ARG A 55 -11.82 1.73 1.72
C ARG A 55 -10.53 1.46 0.94
N LEU A 56 -9.70 0.54 1.44
CA LEU A 56 -8.48 0.13 0.74
C LEU A 56 -8.80 -0.63 -0.55
N THR A 57 -9.77 -1.54 -0.50
CA THR A 57 -10.28 -2.27 -1.66
C THR A 57 -10.79 -1.34 -2.74
N ASP A 58 -11.66 -0.38 -2.39
CA ASP A 58 -12.19 0.60 -3.34
C ASP A 58 -11.07 1.44 -3.97
N TYR A 59 -10.12 1.89 -3.15
CA TYR A 59 -8.97 2.65 -3.64
C TYR A 59 -8.12 1.84 -4.63
N PHE A 60 -7.73 0.61 -4.29
CA PHE A 60 -6.90 -0.20 -5.17
C PHE A 60 -7.64 -0.62 -6.45
N THR A 61 -8.97 -0.75 -6.39
CA THR A 61 -9.81 -1.00 -7.56
C THR A 61 -9.80 0.20 -8.50
N ALA A 62 -9.98 1.42 -7.97
CA ALA A 62 -9.86 2.65 -8.77
C ALA A 62 -8.45 2.86 -9.34
N VAL A 63 -7.40 2.48 -8.60
CA VAL A 63 -6.01 2.51 -9.10
C VAL A 63 -5.79 1.46 -10.18
N LEU A 64 -6.44 0.29 -10.09
CA LEU A 64 -6.36 -0.75 -11.11
C LEU A 64 -7.00 -0.32 -12.43
N ASP A 65 -8.13 0.39 -12.36
CA ASP A 65 -8.83 0.89 -13.55
C ASP A 65 -8.06 2.03 -14.26
N SER A 66 -7.32 2.83 -13.49
CA SER A 66 -6.61 4.01 -14.00
C SER A 66 -5.13 3.78 -14.27
N GLN A 67 -4.48 2.81 -13.61
CA GLN A 67 -3.04 2.61 -13.64
C GLN A 67 -2.66 1.14 -13.82
N SER A 68 -1.39 0.92 -14.18
CA SER A 68 -0.88 -0.44 -14.34
C SER A 68 -0.82 -1.21 -13.01
N TRP A 69 -0.92 -2.53 -13.11
CA TRP A 69 -0.73 -3.45 -11.98
C TRP A 69 0.59 -3.26 -11.23
N ARG A 70 1.65 -2.78 -11.89
CA ARG A 70 2.91 -2.43 -11.21
C ARG A 70 2.67 -1.35 -10.16
N VAL A 71 1.85 -0.34 -10.44
CA VAL A 71 1.55 0.72 -9.47
C VAL A 71 0.78 0.15 -8.27
N VAL A 72 -0.25 -0.66 -8.53
CA VAL A 72 -1.02 -1.36 -7.49
C VAL A 72 -0.09 -2.19 -6.61
N LYS A 73 0.83 -2.95 -7.21
CA LYS A 73 1.82 -3.77 -6.51
C LYS A 73 2.72 -2.93 -5.59
N HIS A 74 3.32 -1.84 -6.09
CA HIS A 74 4.14 -0.95 -5.24
C HIS A 74 3.31 -0.30 -4.13
N GLY A 75 2.04 0.03 -4.42
CA GLY A 75 1.05 0.51 -3.45
C GLY A 75 0.84 -0.46 -2.29
N LEU A 76 0.52 -1.72 -2.61
CA LEU A 76 0.29 -2.78 -1.64
C LEU A 76 1.53 -3.09 -0.80
N TYR A 77 2.71 -3.22 -1.42
CA TYR A 77 3.95 -3.48 -0.67
C TYR A 77 4.37 -2.29 0.20
N GLY A 78 4.20 -1.07 -0.31
CA GLY A 78 4.43 0.15 0.48
C GLY A 78 3.52 0.16 1.71
N LEU A 79 2.23 -0.10 1.53
CA LEU A 79 1.23 -0.15 2.59
C LEU A 79 1.52 -1.26 3.61
N GLU A 80 1.88 -2.47 3.16
CA GLU A 80 2.28 -3.58 4.04
C GLU A 80 3.41 -3.16 4.97
N PHE A 81 4.47 -2.57 4.41
CA PHE A 81 5.60 -2.10 5.20
C PHE A 81 5.19 -0.95 6.13
N TYR A 82 4.41 0.00 5.64
CA TYR A 82 3.95 1.14 6.43
C TYR A 82 3.15 0.66 7.65
N CYS A 83 2.15 -0.20 7.45
CA CYS A 83 1.35 -0.79 8.53
C CYS A 83 2.20 -1.65 9.47
N ARG A 84 3.11 -2.47 8.95
CA ARG A 84 3.97 -3.35 9.77
C ARG A 84 4.80 -2.59 10.80
N TYR A 85 5.31 -1.41 10.47
CA TYR A 85 6.23 -0.67 11.35
C TYR A 85 5.56 0.46 12.13
N LEU A 86 4.36 0.90 11.74
CA LEU A 86 3.63 1.98 12.41
C LEU A 86 2.48 1.48 13.30
N PHE A 87 1.84 0.36 12.95
CA PHE A 87 0.71 -0.22 13.71
C PHE A 87 1.13 -1.43 14.55
N VAL A 88 2.31 -1.41 15.17
CA VAL A 88 2.75 -2.52 16.03
C VAL A 88 1.94 -2.63 17.33
N THR A 89 1.03 -1.69 17.64
CA THR A 89 0.35 -1.65 18.95
C THR A 89 -1.17 -1.50 18.98
N GLN A 90 -1.91 -1.46 17.86
CA GLN A 90 -3.38 -1.49 17.96
C GLN A 90 -4.04 -2.27 16.80
N THR A 91 -4.67 -3.38 17.17
CA THR A 91 -5.79 -4.06 16.48
C THR A 91 -5.59 -4.53 15.02
N GLY A 92 -5.16 -5.79 14.89
CA GLY A 92 -5.98 -6.83 14.25
C GLY A 92 -6.23 -6.86 12.74
N ILE A 93 -6.11 -5.77 11.98
CA ILE A 93 -6.45 -5.80 10.53
C ILE A 93 -5.45 -4.94 9.74
N PRO A 94 -4.28 -5.52 9.39
CA PRO A 94 -3.81 -5.47 8.00
C PRO A 94 -3.22 -6.78 7.49
N SER A 95 -2.86 -7.72 8.38
CA SER A 95 -2.14 -8.94 8.03
C SER A 95 -3.00 -9.93 7.25
N PHE A 96 -4.32 -10.00 7.49
CA PHE A 96 -5.22 -10.85 6.73
C PHE A 96 -5.42 -10.35 5.29
N PHE A 97 -5.73 -9.06 5.13
CA PHE A 97 -5.85 -8.37 3.84
C PHE A 97 -4.60 -8.63 2.98
N LEU A 98 -3.42 -8.28 3.48
CA LEU A 98 -2.16 -8.42 2.75
C LEU A 98 -1.77 -9.88 2.47
N ARG A 99 -2.17 -10.83 3.33
CA ARG A 99 -1.95 -12.27 3.11
C ARG A 99 -2.85 -12.80 1.99
N ASN A 100 -4.08 -12.30 1.86
CA ASN A 100 -4.99 -12.69 0.79
C ASN A 100 -4.46 -12.20 -0.58
N TYR A 101 -4.09 -10.92 -0.69
CA TYR A 101 -3.51 -10.35 -1.92
C TYR A 101 -2.14 -10.93 -2.27
N ARG A 102 -1.33 -11.38 -1.30
CA ARG A 102 -0.05 -12.07 -1.58
C ARG A 102 -0.25 -13.39 -2.33
N THR A 103 -1.40 -14.05 -2.15
CA THR A 103 -1.76 -15.29 -2.84
C THR A 103 -2.28 -14.99 -4.25
N GLU A 104 -3.12 -13.96 -4.41
CA GLU A 104 -3.59 -13.49 -5.72
C GLU A 104 -2.48 -12.89 -6.59
N LEU A 105 -1.50 -12.20 -5.98
CA LEU A 105 -0.30 -11.70 -6.66
C LEU A 105 0.53 -12.84 -7.30
N LYS A 106 0.50 -14.06 -6.73
CA LYS A 106 1.14 -15.23 -7.34
C LYS A 106 0.36 -15.75 -8.56
N ILE A 107 -0.97 -15.68 -8.53
CA ILE A 107 -1.83 -16.07 -9.66
C ILE A 107 -1.57 -15.14 -10.86
N TYR A 108 -1.45 -13.83 -10.62
CA TYR A 108 -1.18 -12.85 -11.68
C TYR A 108 0.25 -12.90 -12.23
N HIS A 109 1.25 -13.22 -11.42
CA HIS A 109 2.64 -13.39 -11.90
C HIS A 109 2.81 -14.59 -12.85
N ASN A 110 1.92 -15.59 -12.77
CA ASN A 110 1.93 -16.75 -13.67
C ASN A 110 1.14 -16.49 -14.98
N LYS A 111 0.32 -15.43 -15.05
CA LYS A 111 -0.40 -15.01 -16.27
C LYS A 111 0.37 -13.95 -17.07
N GLY A 112 1.67 -14.18 -17.26
CA GLY A 112 2.47 -13.45 -18.24
C GLY A 112 2.13 -13.91 -19.66
N GLY A 113 0.92 -13.59 -20.14
CA GLY A 113 0.51 -13.92 -21.49
C GLY A 113 -1.00 -13.84 -21.68
N ILE A 114 -1.43 -12.75 -22.33
CA ILE A 114 -2.70 -12.62 -23.06
C ILE A 114 -3.96 -12.42 -22.19
N GLY A 115 -4.54 -11.24 -22.35
CA GLY A 115 -5.94 -10.84 -22.12
C GLY A 115 -6.78 -11.68 -21.17
N ALA A 116 -7.08 -11.14 -19.98
CA ALA A 116 -8.20 -11.61 -19.19
C ALA A 116 -8.91 -10.44 -18.51
N ARG A 117 -9.88 -9.84 -19.22
CA ARG A 117 -11.14 -9.47 -18.56
C ARG A 117 -11.74 -10.77 -18.02
N ARG A 118 -11.82 -10.93 -16.70
CA ARG A 118 -12.97 -11.54 -16.01
C ARG A 118 -12.75 -11.55 -14.49
N GLN A 119 -13.62 -10.79 -13.83
CA GLN A 119 -14.27 -11.06 -12.55
C GLN A 119 -13.36 -11.30 -11.34
N CYS A 120 -13.13 -10.22 -10.58
CA CYS A 120 -12.99 -10.31 -9.13
C CYS A 120 -14.38 -10.61 -8.57
N SER A 121 -14.62 -11.85 -8.11
CA SER A 121 -15.67 -12.12 -7.14
C SER A 121 -15.04 -12.00 -5.76
N PHE A 122 -15.61 -11.09 -4.97
CA PHE A 122 -15.33 -10.87 -3.54
C PHE A 122 -15.63 -12.10 -2.69
#